data_AF-A0A946I6N1-F1
#
_entry.id   AF-A0A946I6N1-F1
#
_cell.length_a   1.000
_cell.length_b   1.000
_cell.length_c   1.000
_cell.angle_alpha   90.00
_cell.angle_beta   90.00
_cell.angle_gamma   90.00
#
_symmetry.space_group_name_H-M   'P 1'
#
loop_
_entity.id
_entity.type
_entity.pdbx_description
1 polymer ?
#
loop_
_entity_poly.entity_id
_entity_poly.type
_entity_poly.pdbx_seq_one_letter_code
_entity_poly.pdbx_strand_id
1 'polypeptide(L)'
;KKARYYYILAQLYQKDKNHKQAQKYYKLVLRSNPEYVMTFNAKMNLARSLESGNKDSKKMKEKLLKMTKDDKNKEYLDQIYFTLAEMDMNNKDTISAIENYTLSAVNSIQNNSQKAISFLKLGVIEFERSLYRSSKLYYDSTLFYMDSDFRMYEEASEKHEILSELINNLDVIELQDSLQMIAMLPKAEQNQMITQIIQAEVEKEREEAESERLRQQMSYQSGRNGGREEQFGNNTSGGKWYFYNPATLSFGMSEFRKKWGKRKLEDDWRRKDKKITSSFEVDSSAIDSSAIATKNKKNPKFYLDQLPSSIEDFELSDTQIKEALFQVGTIYKEDLEEITKSTEVFSALYARFSDDEQYAPLSCYSIYLNHTDIDNKLEAQNSKQLLLKRFPKSIYAQMLTNPDFKLEATNKLAKEELDYRSVFANYTLEEYQQVIDKTTIILENEYQSKYLFLRALSFLNKDEFDRGTEILNKLISLDADEKIVKEAQHILDALNDPSKMEKANELAIAGSPYLYRSTLPQMIIIIIPKGSVDITYLKTLISDYHSQDFENEVFEISALLLGMDKHLLMIKTFDNTSDVMVYHEMFVLEESILKELNKSEHKVMAISFENFQEFYKNKDEYGYHNFFKKNYLTIE
;
A
#
# COMPACT_ATOMS: atom_id res chain seq x y z
N LYS A 1 -14.31 -41.89 23.84
CA LYS A 1 -14.13 -40.86 24.90
C LYS A 1 -12.71 -40.84 25.50
N LYS A 2 -12.16 -41.96 26.02
CA LYS A 2 -10.80 -42.02 26.60
C LYS A 2 -9.66 -41.57 25.65
N ALA A 3 -9.72 -41.96 24.37
CA ALA A 3 -8.71 -41.57 23.37
C ALA A 3 -8.56 -40.04 23.20
N ARG A 4 -9.69 -39.30 23.22
CA ARG A 4 -9.67 -37.83 23.11
C ARG A 4 -8.99 -37.18 24.32
N TYR A 5 -9.23 -37.69 25.53
CA TYR A 5 -8.55 -37.20 26.73
C TYR A 5 -7.04 -37.49 26.70
N TYR A 6 -6.62 -38.68 26.26
CA TYR A 6 -5.20 -38.96 26.07
C TYR A 6 -4.57 -38.04 25.02
N TYR A 7 -5.30 -37.73 23.94
CA TYR A 7 -4.82 -36.83 22.90
C TYR A 7 -4.60 -35.41 23.43
N ILE A 8 -5.58 -34.84 24.15
CA ILE A 8 -5.46 -33.52 24.77
C ILE A 8 -4.31 -33.49 25.78
N LEU A 9 -4.20 -34.51 26.63
CA LEU A 9 -3.13 -34.60 27.62
C LEU A 9 -1.75 -34.70 26.96
N ALA A 10 -1.63 -35.42 25.84
CA ALA A 10 -0.41 -35.47 25.05
C ALA A 10 -0.04 -34.11 24.46
N GLN A 11 -1.01 -33.35 23.95
CA GLN A 11 -0.80 -31.99 23.43
C GLN A 11 -0.34 -31.02 24.52
N LEU A 12 -0.94 -31.09 25.72
CA LEU A 12 -0.52 -30.29 26.87
C LEU A 12 0.93 -30.58 27.26
N TYR A 13 1.29 -31.86 27.42
CA TYR A 13 2.68 -32.23 27.72
C TYR A 13 3.66 -31.83 26.61
N GLN A 14 3.24 -31.88 25.34
CA GLN A 14 4.07 -31.43 24.23
C GLN A 14 4.30 -29.92 24.27
N LYS A 15 3.27 -29.13 24.60
CA LYS A 15 3.37 -27.68 24.80
C LYS A 15 4.29 -27.32 25.97
N ASP A 16 4.27 -28.11 27.03
CA ASP A 16 5.16 -27.97 28.20
C ASP A 16 6.57 -28.54 27.94
N LYS A 17 6.91 -28.92 26.69
CA LYS A 17 8.18 -29.53 26.30
C LYS A 17 8.51 -30.85 27.04
N ASN A 18 7.52 -31.48 27.67
CA ASN A 18 7.66 -32.80 28.30
C ASN A 18 7.44 -33.93 27.28
N HIS A 19 8.42 -34.08 26.40
CA HIS A 19 8.37 -35.01 25.26
C HIS A 19 8.13 -36.48 25.69
N LYS A 20 8.71 -36.91 26.81
CA LYS A 20 8.52 -38.28 27.32
C LYS A 20 7.05 -38.57 27.66
N GLN A 21 6.37 -37.67 28.36
CA GLN A 21 4.95 -37.85 28.68
C GLN A 21 4.08 -37.68 27.44
N ALA A 22 4.38 -36.71 26.57
CA ALA A 22 3.66 -36.54 25.31
C ALA A 22 3.68 -37.83 24.47
N GLN A 23 4.86 -38.43 24.27
CA GLN A 23 5.01 -39.69 23.55
C GLN A 23 4.20 -40.84 24.18
N LYS A 24 4.22 -40.96 25.52
CA LYS A 24 3.45 -41.97 26.25
C LYS A 24 1.96 -41.85 25.93
N TYR A 25 1.39 -40.65 26.03
CA TYR A 25 -0.03 -40.45 25.80
C TYR A 25 -0.43 -40.55 24.32
N TYR A 26 0.39 -40.08 23.38
CA TYR A 26 0.13 -40.34 21.95
C TYR A 26 0.15 -41.84 21.62
N LYS A 27 1.06 -42.63 22.20
CA LYS A 27 1.05 -44.09 22.07
C LYS A 27 -0.23 -44.73 22.65
N LEU A 28 -0.78 -44.19 23.75
CA LEU A 28 -2.06 -44.63 24.31
C LEU A 28 -3.26 -44.28 23.42
N VAL A 29 -3.22 -43.13 22.74
CA VAL A 29 -4.22 -42.78 21.71
C VAL A 29 -4.22 -43.85 20.62
N LEU A 30 -3.05 -44.17 20.06
CA LEU A 30 -2.92 -45.17 19.00
C LEU A 30 -3.37 -46.57 19.42
N ARG A 31 -3.17 -46.96 20.70
CA ARG A 31 -3.66 -48.23 21.26
C ARG A 31 -5.17 -48.29 21.46
N SER A 32 -5.82 -47.13 21.52
CA SER A 32 -7.26 -47.02 21.73
C SER A 32 -8.07 -47.17 20.42
N ASN A 33 -7.40 -47.45 19.29
CA ASN A 33 -7.96 -47.62 17.96
C ASN A 33 -9.03 -46.55 17.59
N PRO A 34 -8.69 -45.25 17.64
CA PRO A 34 -9.63 -44.19 17.28
C PRO A 34 -9.80 -44.10 15.75
N GLU A 35 -10.75 -43.27 15.31
CA GLU A 35 -10.94 -42.97 13.89
C GLU A 35 -9.65 -42.49 13.21
N TYR A 36 -9.60 -42.65 11.88
CA TYR A 36 -8.38 -42.45 11.10
C TYR A 36 -7.78 -41.05 11.28
N VAL A 37 -8.59 -39.99 11.29
CA VAL A 37 -8.11 -38.61 11.48
C VAL A 37 -7.38 -38.44 12.82
N MET A 38 -7.92 -39.00 13.91
CA MET A 38 -7.26 -38.95 15.22
C MET A 38 -5.99 -39.82 15.24
N THR A 39 -6.03 -40.98 14.59
CA THR A 39 -4.85 -41.85 14.43
C THR A 39 -3.74 -41.15 13.65
N PHE A 40 -4.08 -40.46 12.57
CA PHE A 40 -3.17 -39.68 11.75
C PHE A 40 -2.52 -38.56 12.56
N ASN A 41 -3.34 -37.70 13.18
CA ASN A 41 -2.87 -36.58 13.98
C ASN A 41 -2.03 -37.02 15.19
N ALA A 42 -2.39 -38.13 15.83
CA ALA A 42 -1.59 -38.71 16.92
C ALA A 42 -0.24 -39.24 16.42
N LYS A 43 -0.16 -39.80 15.20
CA LYS A 43 1.11 -40.20 14.59
C LYS A 43 1.99 -38.98 14.26
N MET A 44 1.41 -37.94 13.66
CA MET A 44 2.16 -36.72 13.33
C MET A 44 2.77 -36.08 14.57
N ASN A 45 1.96 -35.86 15.62
CA ASN A 45 2.45 -35.27 16.85
C ASN A 45 3.41 -36.19 17.62
N LEU A 46 3.19 -37.51 17.59
CA LEU A 46 4.15 -38.46 18.13
C LEU A 46 5.51 -38.30 17.45
N ALA A 47 5.54 -38.19 16.12
CA ALA A 47 6.77 -38.01 15.36
C ALA A 47 7.51 -36.72 15.76
N ARG A 48 6.80 -35.60 15.89
CA ARG A 48 7.36 -34.30 16.35
C ARG A 48 7.89 -34.34 17.77
N SER A 49 7.38 -35.25 18.61
CA SER A 49 7.81 -35.41 20.00
C SER A 49 9.01 -36.33 20.19
N LEU A 50 9.50 -36.99 19.12
CA LEU A 50 10.65 -37.89 19.21
C LEU A 50 11.96 -37.10 19.28
N GLU A 51 12.87 -37.56 20.13
CA GLU A 51 14.22 -36.99 20.19
C GLU A 51 14.99 -37.29 18.90
N SER A 52 15.77 -36.28 18.48
CA SER A 52 16.62 -36.30 17.30
C SER A 52 17.62 -37.47 17.30
N GLY A 53 17.85 -38.05 16.12
CA GLY A 53 18.89 -39.07 15.90
C GLY A 53 18.65 -40.47 16.50
N ASN A 54 17.65 -40.67 17.36
CA ASN A 54 17.42 -41.97 18.00
C ASN A 54 16.78 -43.01 17.04
N LYS A 55 16.87 -44.31 17.40
CA LYS A 55 16.36 -45.43 16.58
C LYS A 55 14.85 -45.33 16.30
N ASP A 56 14.09 -44.77 17.23
CA ASP A 56 12.63 -44.63 17.10
C ASP A 56 12.26 -43.50 16.13
N SER A 57 13.02 -42.41 16.10
CA SER A 57 12.89 -41.29 15.15
C SER A 57 13.14 -41.74 13.72
N LYS A 58 14.24 -42.48 13.47
CA LYS A 58 14.52 -43.05 12.14
C LYS A 58 13.40 -43.98 11.65
N LYS A 59 12.96 -44.91 12.51
CA LYS A 59 11.83 -45.80 12.21
C LYS A 59 10.53 -45.03 11.96
N MET A 60 10.32 -43.90 12.63
CA MET A 60 9.15 -43.06 12.41
C MET A 60 9.22 -42.35 11.07
N LYS A 61 10.38 -41.77 10.71
CA LYS A 61 10.63 -41.15 9.39
C LYS A 61 10.33 -42.13 8.26
N GLU A 62 10.84 -43.36 8.34
CA GLU A 62 10.54 -44.43 7.36
C GLU A 62 9.05 -44.75 7.26
N LYS A 63 8.31 -44.74 8.37
CA LYS A 63 6.86 -44.96 8.36
C LYS A 63 6.12 -43.81 7.69
N LEU A 64 6.50 -42.56 7.97
CA LEU A 64 5.91 -41.39 7.34
C LEU A 64 6.17 -41.38 5.82
N LEU A 65 7.39 -41.72 5.38
CA LEU A 65 7.73 -41.88 3.96
C LEU A 65 6.94 -43.01 3.27
N LYS A 66 6.55 -44.05 4.00
CA LYS A 66 5.62 -45.07 3.46
C LYS A 66 4.20 -44.53 3.37
N MET A 67 3.78 -43.69 4.32
CA MET A 67 2.46 -43.05 4.31
C MET A 67 2.29 -42.10 3.12
N THR A 68 3.35 -41.39 2.68
CA THR A 68 3.25 -40.53 1.49
C THR A 68 2.96 -41.28 0.20
N LYS A 69 3.21 -42.60 0.15
CA LYS A 69 2.96 -43.46 -1.00
C LYS A 69 1.60 -44.18 -0.96
N ASP A 70 0.89 -44.10 0.17
CA ASP A 70 -0.37 -44.79 0.37
C ASP A 70 -1.54 -43.87 -0.02
N ASP A 71 -2.37 -44.34 -0.96
CA ASP A 71 -3.50 -43.58 -1.54
C ASP A 71 -4.45 -42.98 -0.49
N LYS A 72 -4.54 -43.61 0.68
CA LYS A 72 -5.36 -43.15 1.82
C LYS A 72 -4.94 -41.77 2.34
N ASN A 73 -3.66 -41.42 2.17
CA ASN A 73 -3.08 -40.18 2.71
C ASN A 73 -2.98 -39.06 1.66
N LYS A 74 -3.55 -39.22 0.45
CA LYS A 74 -3.48 -38.20 -0.62
C LYS A 74 -3.90 -36.80 -0.15
N GLU A 75 -4.93 -36.73 0.70
CA GLU A 75 -5.45 -35.48 1.26
C GLU A 75 -4.63 -34.93 2.45
N TYR A 76 -3.67 -35.70 2.95
CA TYR A 76 -2.86 -35.38 4.14
C TYR A 76 -1.36 -35.29 3.84
N LEU A 77 -0.98 -35.29 2.55
CA LEU A 77 0.43 -35.24 2.13
C LEU A 77 1.12 -33.99 2.64
N ASP A 78 0.43 -32.85 2.63
CA ASP A 78 0.89 -31.59 3.21
C ASP A 78 1.38 -31.78 4.66
N GLN A 79 0.53 -32.34 5.52
CA GLN A 79 0.81 -32.54 6.93
C GLN A 79 1.90 -33.60 7.19
N ILE A 80 1.99 -34.62 6.34
CA ILE A 80 3.07 -35.62 6.43
C ILE A 80 4.40 -34.97 6.09
N TYR A 81 4.48 -34.26 4.96
CA TYR A 81 5.71 -33.58 4.54
C TYR A 81 6.12 -32.49 5.53
N PHE A 82 5.18 -31.72 6.07
CA PHE A 82 5.46 -30.77 7.13
C PHE A 82 6.07 -31.44 8.36
N THR A 83 5.50 -32.57 8.78
CA THR A 83 6.00 -33.32 9.93
C THR A 83 7.40 -33.91 9.66
N LEU A 84 7.67 -34.37 8.44
CA LEU A 84 9.01 -34.80 8.02
C LEU A 84 10.01 -33.65 8.09
N ALA A 85 9.61 -32.46 7.63
CA ALA A 85 10.45 -31.26 7.69
C ALA A 85 10.77 -30.85 9.13
N GLU A 86 9.80 -30.90 10.05
CA GLU A 86 10.05 -30.65 11.48
C GLU A 86 11.01 -31.68 12.10
N MET A 87 10.89 -32.95 11.70
CA MET A 87 11.84 -33.98 12.12
C MET A 87 13.25 -33.70 11.59
N ASP A 88 13.36 -33.21 10.36
CA ASP A 88 14.65 -32.89 9.73
C ASP A 88 15.29 -31.66 10.37
N MET A 89 14.52 -30.63 10.71
CA MET A 89 14.98 -29.50 11.52
C MET A 89 15.49 -29.96 12.89
N ASN A 90 14.77 -30.86 13.57
CA ASN A 90 15.24 -31.44 14.83
C ASN A 90 16.56 -32.24 14.68
N ASN A 91 16.79 -32.83 13.50
CA ASN A 91 18.03 -33.53 13.14
C ASN A 91 19.13 -32.59 12.63
N LYS A 92 18.90 -31.27 12.58
CA LYS A 92 19.79 -30.26 11.98
C LYS A 92 20.10 -30.54 10.50
N ASP A 93 19.19 -31.22 9.80
CA ASP A 93 19.25 -31.47 8.37
C ASP A 93 18.39 -30.43 7.64
N THR A 94 18.94 -29.22 7.51
CA THR A 94 18.23 -28.09 6.92
C THR A 94 17.92 -28.31 5.43
N ILE A 95 18.75 -29.07 4.71
CA ILE A 95 18.55 -29.36 3.28
C ILE A 95 17.28 -30.19 3.10
N SER A 96 17.19 -31.33 3.79
CA SER A 96 15.98 -32.18 3.74
C SER A 96 14.75 -31.44 4.29
N ALA A 97 14.93 -30.57 5.29
CA ALA A 97 13.84 -29.77 5.83
C ALA A 97 13.25 -28.80 4.81
N ILE A 98 14.10 -28.05 4.07
CA ILE A 98 13.65 -27.13 3.01
C ILE A 98 12.90 -27.91 1.92
N GLU A 99 13.43 -29.05 1.48
CA GLU A 99 12.76 -29.91 0.50
C GLU A 99 11.38 -30.36 0.99
N ASN A 100 11.29 -30.86 2.23
CA ASN A 100 10.04 -31.35 2.79
C ASN A 100 9.04 -30.21 3.09
N TYR A 101 9.46 -29.03 3.53
CA TYR A 101 8.57 -27.88 3.66
C TYR A 101 8.04 -27.41 2.31
N THR A 102 8.89 -27.43 1.28
CA THR A 102 8.48 -27.11 -0.10
C THR A 102 7.44 -28.11 -0.59
N LEU A 103 7.69 -29.42 -0.41
CA LEU A 103 6.72 -30.47 -0.74
C LEU A 103 5.41 -30.30 0.05
N SER A 104 5.48 -29.91 1.32
CA SER A 104 4.29 -29.59 2.13
C SER A 104 3.48 -28.46 1.50
N ALA A 105 4.11 -27.34 1.13
CA ALA A 105 3.45 -26.20 0.50
C ALA A 105 2.84 -26.56 -0.87
N VAL A 106 3.55 -27.35 -1.69
CA VAL A 106 3.08 -27.80 -3.01
C VAL A 106 1.86 -28.72 -2.88
N ASN A 107 1.86 -29.64 -1.91
CA ASN A 107 0.75 -30.57 -1.70
C ASN A 107 -0.44 -29.95 -0.93
N SER A 108 -0.29 -28.72 -0.40
CA SER A 108 -1.36 -27.98 0.28
C SER A 108 -2.29 -27.29 -0.73
N ILE A 109 -3.16 -28.06 -1.41
CA ILE A 109 -4.04 -27.52 -2.49
C ILE A 109 -5.25 -26.77 -1.93
N GLN A 110 -5.89 -27.30 -0.89
CA GLN A 110 -7.09 -26.70 -0.27
C GLN A 110 -6.86 -26.22 1.17
N ASN A 111 -5.68 -26.50 1.72
CA ASN A 111 -5.32 -26.21 3.10
C ASN A 111 -4.43 -24.96 3.17
N ASN A 112 -5.04 -23.78 3.04
CA ASN A 112 -4.31 -22.51 3.06
C ASN A 112 -3.54 -22.32 4.36
N SER A 113 -4.10 -22.74 5.50
CA SER A 113 -3.43 -22.65 6.80
C SER A 113 -2.11 -23.44 6.82
N GLN A 114 -2.12 -24.71 6.40
CA GLN A 114 -0.89 -25.51 6.33
C GLN A 114 0.10 -24.96 5.30
N LYS A 115 -0.40 -24.42 4.18
CA LYS A 115 0.42 -23.79 3.15
C LYS A 115 1.16 -22.57 3.69
N ALA A 116 0.43 -21.68 4.36
CA ALA A 116 0.97 -20.50 5.01
C ALA A 116 2.04 -20.85 6.05
N ILE A 117 1.77 -21.83 6.91
CA ILE A 117 2.75 -22.26 7.93
C ILE A 117 4.00 -22.87 7.28
N SER A 118 3.86 -23.60 6.17
CA SER A 118 5.00 -24.17 5.42
C SER A 118 5.88 -23.07 4.82
N PHE A 119 5.28 -22.04 4.22
CA PHE A 119 6.02 -20.87 3.73
C PHE A 119 6.66 -20.08 4.86
N LEU A 120 5.98 -19.90 6.00
CA LEU A 120 6.56 -19.23 7.15
C LEU A 120 7.83 -19.93 7.62
N LYS A 121 7.82 -21.27 7.67
CA LYS A 121 9.03 -22.04 8.04
C LYS A 121 10.16 -21.89 7.04
N LEU A 122 9.87 -21.84 5.74
CA LEU A 122 10.87 -21.55 4.71
C LEU A 122 11.43 -20.13 4.86
N GLY A 123 10.57 -19.14 5.07
CA GLY A 123 10.96 -17.74 5.29
C GLY A 123 11.89 -17.57 6.50
N VAL A 124 11.57 -18.24 7.61
CA VAL A 124 12.43 -18.25 8.81
C VAL A 124 13.79 -18.90 8.53
N ILE A 125 13.84 -20.05 7.85
CA ILE A 125 15.12 -20.71 7.52
C ILE A 125 16.00 -19.83 6.64
N GLU A 126 15.42 -19.21 5.61
CA GLU A 126 16.17 -18.31 4.73
C GLU A 126 16.62 -17.04 5.46
N PHE A 127 15.79 -16.53 6.38
CA PHE A 127 16.15 -15.39 7.24
C PHE A 127 17.37 -15.71 8.11
N GLU A 128 17.36 -16.85 8.80
CA GLU A 128 18.48 -17.32 9.64
C GLU A 128 19.75 -17.53 8.81
N ARG A 129 19.62 -17.89 7.53
CA ARG A 129 20.73 -18.02 6.57
C ARG A 129 21.17 -16.69 5.96
N SER A 130 20.57 -15.57 6.37
CA SER A 130 20.81 -14.23 5.80
C SER A 130 20.45 -14.10 4.31
N LEU A 131 19.62 -15.01 3.79
CA LEU A 131 19.14 -14.98 2.41
C LEU A 131 17.84 -14.16 2.34
N TYR A 132 17.97 -12.87 2.62
CA TYR A 132 16.83 -11.96 2.84
C TYR A 132 15.89 -11.85 1.63
N ARG A 133 16.43 -11.87 0.39
CA ARG A 133 15.61 -11.82 -0.83
C ARG A 133 14.68 -13.05 -0.92
N SER A 134 15.22 -14.24 -0.68
CA SER A 134 14.45 -15.48 -0.64
C SER A 134 13.47 -15.49 0.53
N SER A 135 13.90 -15.02 1.69
CA SER A 135 13.08 -14.91 2.89
C SER A 135 11.85 -14.03 2.65
N LYS A 136 12.04 -12.83 2.08
CA LYS A 136 10.96 -11.91 1.70
C LYS A 136 9.90 -12.61 0.85
N LEU A 137 10.30 -13.31 -0.22
CA LEU A 137 9.36 -14.01 -1.10
C LEU A 137 8.52 -15.08 -0.37
N TYR A 138 9.11 -15.75 0.62
CA TYR A 138 8.36 -16.69 1.45
C TYR A 138 7.43 -16.00 2.45
N TYR A 139 7.81 -14.86 3.01
CA TYR A 139 6.93 -14.04 3.83
C TYR A 139 5.77 -13.44 3.01
N ASP A 140 6.01 -12.97 1.79
CA ASP A 140 4.96 -12.53 0.83
C ASP A 140 3.93 -13.66 0.64
N SER A 141 4.41 -14.87 0.35
CA SER A 141 3.57 -16.06 0.17
C SER A 141 2.86 -16.45 1.46
N THR A 142 3.50 -16.28 2.62
CA THR A 142 2.90 -16.55 3.92
C THR A 142 1.68 -15.67 4.14
N LEU A 143 1.84 -14.34 4.01
CA LEU A 143 0.75 -13.38 4.22
C LEU A 143 -0.37 -13.52 3.20
N PHE A 144 -0.07 -13.97 1.98
CA PHE A 144 -1.09 -14.25 0.98
C PHE A 144 -2.05 -15.39 1.37
N TYR A 145 -1.53 -16.43 2.04
CA TYR A 145 -2.33 -17.61 2.44
C TYR A 145 -2.76 -17.60 3.91
N MET A 146 -2.14 -16.78 4.76
CA MET A 146 -2.43 -16.71 6.19
C MET A 146 -3.64 -15.81 6.46
N ASP A 147 -4.59 -16.30 7.25
CA ASP A 147 -5.69 -15.47 7.74
C ASP A 147 -5.17 -14.43 8.74
N SER A 148 -5.73 -13.21 8.70
CA SER A 148 -5.35 -12.09 9.59
C SER A 148 -5.53 -12.39 11.07
N ASP A 149 -6.50 -13.25 11.41
CA ASP A 149 -6.79 -13.65 12.80
C ASP A 149 -5.81 -14.71 13.33
N PHE A 150 -4.88 -15.18 12.50
CA PHE A 150 -3.90 -16.17 12.91
C PHE A 150 -2.87 -15.56 13.86
N ARG A 151 -2.56 -16.26 14.95
CA ARG A 151 -1.69 -15.75 16.03
C ARG A 151 -0.32 -15.21 15.55
N MET A 152 0.24 -15.81 14.50
CA MET A 152 1.57 -15.46 13.99
C MET A 152 1.51 -14.43 12.84
N TYR A 153 0.33 -13.91 12.51
CA TYR A 153 0.16 -12.99 11.38
C TYR A 153 0.94 -11.69 11.58
N GLU A 154 0.81 -11.08 12.77
CA GLU A 154 1.48 -9.81 13.11
C GLU A 154 3.01 -9.93 13.02
N GLU A 155 3.60 -10.93 13.68
CA GLU A 155 5.06 -11.21 13.61
C GLU A 155 5.53 -11.47 12.17
N ALA A 156 4.74 -12.19 11.37
CA ALA A 156 5.06 -12.43 9.96
C ALA A 156 4.94 -11.16 9.10
N SER A 157 4.01 -10.26 9.43
CA SER A 157 3.81 -8.97 8.75
C SER A 157 4.96 -8.02 9.04
N GLU A 158 5.35 -7.88 10.31
CA GLU A 158 6.50 -7.07 10.72
C GLU A 158 7.78 -7.54 10.03
N LYS A 159 8.04 -8.85 10.01
CA LYS A 159 9.20 -9.40 9.28
C LYS A 159 9.13 -9.17 7.78
N HIS A 160 7.95 -9.28 7.17
CA HIS A 160 7.75 -8.97 5.76
C HIS A 160 8.07 -7.49 5.46
N GLU A 161 7.63 -6.57 6.31
CA GLU A 161 7.84 -5.12 6.14
C GLU A 161 9.32 -4.77 6.20
N ILE A 162 10.03 -5.20 7.24
CA ILE A 162 11.48 -5.00 7.40
C ILE A 162 12.24 -5.55 6.18
N LEU A 163 11.92 -6.78 5.76
CA LEU A 163 12.57 -7.39 4.60
C LEU A 163 12.23 -6.68 3.29
N SER A 164 11.01 -6.16 3.15
CA SER A 164 10.61 -5.40 1.96
C SER A 164 11.36 -4.09 1.88
N GLU A 165 11.51 -3.36 2.98
CA GLU A 165 12.27 -2.13 3.04
C GLU A 165 13.77 -2.37 2.75
N LEU A 166 14.35 -3.42 3.34
CA LEU A 166 15.73 -3.82 3.06
C LEU A 166 15.93 -4.10 1.56
N ILE A 167 15.07 -4.94 0.98
CA ILE A 167 15.22 -5.37 -0.41
C ILE A 167 14.95 -4.21 -1.38
N ASN A 168 14.01 -3.32 -1.08
CA ASN A 168 13.79 -2.13 -1.90
C ASN A 168 15.06 -1.27 -1.99
N ASN A 169 15.73 -1.01 -0.87
CA ASN A 169 16.96 -0.23 -0.87
C ASN A 169 18.12 -0.98 -1.55
N LEU A 170 18.25 -2.30 -1.36
CA LEU A 170 19.24 -3.10 -2.08
C LEU A 170 19.00 -3.09 -3.60
N ASP A 171 17.73 -3.16 -4.03
CA ASP A 171 17.35 -3.09 -5.45
C ASP A 171 17.68 -1.70 -6.04
N VAL A 172 17.51 -0.62 -5.27
CA VAL A 172 17.94 0.73 -5.70
C VAL A 172 19.44 0.77 -5.92
N ILE A 173 20.24 0.24 -4.99
CA ILE A 173 21.71 0.19 -5.13
C ILE A 173 22.10 -0.62 -6.38
N GLU A 174 21.59 -1.84 -6.51
CA GLU A 174 21.88 -2.74 -7.63
C GLU A 174 21.48 -2.13 -8.98
N LEU A 175 20.31 -1.47 -9.04
CA LEU A 175 19.82 -0.79 -10.22
C LEU A 175 20.72 0.40 -10.60
N GLN A 176 20.97 1.31 -9.65
CA GLN A 176 21.76 2.50 -9.92
C GLN A 176 23.20 2.16 -10.31
N ASP A 177 23.82 1.17 -9.64
CA ASP A 177 25.14 0.66 -10.02
C ASP A 177 25.15 0.10 -11.44
N SER A 178 24.11 -0.65 -11.81
CA SER A 178 23.97 -1.19 -13.16
C SER A 178 23.80 -0.08 -14.20
N LEU A 179 22.99 0.94 -13.90
CA LEU A 179 22.75 2.08 -14.80
C LEU A 179 24.03 2.89 -15.00
N GLN A 180 24.75 3.23 -13.92
CA GLN A 180 26.02 3.94 -14.00
C GLN A 180 27.07 3.12 -14.76
N MET A 181 27.20 1.83 -14.47
CA MET A 181 28.13 0.94 -15.15
C MET A 181 27.85 0.90 -16.66
N ILE A 182 26.59 0.70 -17.07
CA ILE A 182 26.21 0.66 -18.49
C ILE A 182 26.45 2.02 -19.14
N ALA A 183 26.12 3.12 -18.47
CA ALA A 183 26.32 4.46 -19.00
C ALA A 183 27.80 4.77 -19.30
N MET A 184 28.74 4.20 -18.53
CA MET A 184 30.18 4.35 -18.74
C MET A 184 30.74 3.48 -19.88
N LEU A 185 30.00 2.49 -20.39
CA LEU A 185 30.44 1.65 -21.51
C LEU A 185 30.43 2.40 -22.85
N PRO A 186 31.22 1.98 -23.85
CA PRO A 186 31.09 2.48 -25.22
C PRO A 186 29.69 2.26 -25.80
N LYS A 187 29.20 3.18 -26.65
CA LYS A 187 27.83 3.11 -27.22
C LYS A 187 27.48 1.79 -27.91
N ALA A 188 28.45 1.12 -28.53
CA ALA A 188 28.24 -0.20 -29.14
C ALA A 188 27.93 -1.28 -28.08
N GLU A 189 28.66 -1.27 -26.96
CA GLU A 189 28.48 -2.20 -25.85
C GLU A 189 27.18 -1.90 -25.07
N GLN A 190 26.83 -0.61 -24.90
CA GLN A 190 25.53 -0.21 -24.33
C GLN A 190 24.38 -0.83 -25.12
N ASN A 191 24.38 -0.68 -26.45
CA ASN A 191 23.34 -1.24 -27.31
C ASN A 191 23.30 -2.77 -27.26
N GLN A 192 24.45 -3.42 -27.14
CA GLN A 192 24.52 -4.87 -27.00
C GLN A 192 23.89 -5.34 -25.68
N MET A 193 24.24 -4.73 -24.55
CA MET A 193 23.65 -5.03 -23.25
C MET A 193 22.12 -4.82 -23.25
N ILE A 194 21.66 -3.70 -23.80
CA ILE A 194 20.21 -3.41 -23.91
C ILE A 194 19.51 -4.45 -24.79
N THR A 195 20.15 -4.89 -25.89
CA THR A 195 19.60 -5.95 -26.74
C THR A 195 19.50 -7.28 -25.98
N GLN A 196 20.49 -7.63 -25.17
CA GLN A 196 20.45 -8.82 -24.33
C GLN A 196 19.34 -8.75 -23.27
N ILE A 197 19.15 -7.60 -22.63
CA ILE A 197 18.06 -7.37 -21.67
C ILE A 197 16.70 -7.54 -22.35
N ILE A 198 16.51 -6.96 -23.53
CA ILE A 198 15.27 -7.10 -24.31
C ILE A 198 15.03 -8.57 -24.68
N GLN A 199 16.07 -9.29 -25.11
CA GLN A 199 15.97 -10.71 -25.44
C GLN A 199 15.56 -11.54 -24.22
N ALA A 200 16.14 -11.25 -23.05
CA ALA A 200 15.79 -11.92 -21.80
C ALA A 200 14.33 -11.64 -21.38
N GLU A 201 13.85 -10.40 -21.51
CA GLU A 201 12.45 -10.06 -21.21
C GLU A 201 11.49 -10.75 -22.19
N VAL A 202 11.83 -10.80 -23.48
CA VAL A 202 11.02 -11.50 -24.50
C VAL A 202 10.98 -13.01 -24.25
N GLU A 203 12.10 -13.63 -23.89
CA GLU A 203 12.13 -15.06 -23.58
C GLU A 203 11.35 -15.36 -22.30
N LYS A 204 11.46 -14.51 -21.26
CA LYS A 204 10.66 -14.64 -20.04
C LYS A 204 9.16 -14.55 -20.33
N GLU A 205 8.71 -13.56 -21.12
CA GLU A 205 7.31 -13.46 -21.53
C GLU A 205 6.86 -14.71 -22.32
N ARG A 206 7.75 -15.27 -23.15
CA ARG A 206 7.48 -16.48 -23.92
C ARG A 206 7.35 -17.71 -23.02
N GLU A 207 8.25 -17.89 -22.06
CA GLU A 207 8.20 -18.97 -21.06
C GLU A 207 6.94 -18.85 -20.20
N GLU A 208 6.56 -17.64 -19.78
CA GLU A 208 5.33 -17.41 -19.03
C GLU A 208 4.10 -17.75 -19.88
N ALA A 209 4.05 -17.33 -21.14
CA ALA A 209 2.97 -17.67 -22.07
C ALA A 209 2.90 -19.18 -22.36
N GLU A 210 4.05 -19.84 -22.50
CA GLU A 210 4.12 -21.30 -22.69
C GLU A 210 3.69 -22.05 -21.43
N SER A 211 4.12 -21.61 -20.25
CA SER A 211 3.71 -22.18 -18.97
C SER A 211 2.20 -22.04 -18.74
N GLU A 212 1.62 -20.91 -19.13
CA GLU A 212 0.17 -20.67 -19.05
C GLU A 212 -0.57 -21.56 -20.06
N ARG A 213 -0.03 -21.74 -21.28
CA ARG A 213 -0.57 -22.69 -22.28
C ARG A 213 -0.52 -24.13 -21.79
N LEU A 214 0.60 -24.55 -21.19
CA LEU A 214 0.76 -25.87 -20.56
C LEU A 214 -0.20 -26.06 -19.39
N ARG A 215 -0.36 -25.07 -18.52
CA ARG A 215 -1.36 -25.08 -17.44
C ARG A 215 -2.78 -25.22 -17.97
N GLN A 216 -3.11 -24.51 -19.05
CA GLN A 216 -4.39 -24.66 -19.73
C GLN A 216 -4.55 -26.07 -20.32
N GLN A 217 -3.54 -26.60 -21.01
CA GLN A 217 -3.58 -27.93 -21.63
C GLN A 217 -3.70 -29.06 -20.59
N MET A 218 -3.01 -28.96 -19.46
CA MET A 218 -3.13 -29.88 -18.33
C MET A 218 -4.52 -29.82 -17.68
N SER A 219 -5.12 -28.62 -17.60
CA SER A 219 -6.51 -28.45 -17.17
C SER A 219 -7.50 -29.13 -18.15
N TYR A 220 -7.25 -29.03 -19.46
CA TYR A 220 -8.02 -29.74 -20.49
C TYR A 220 -7.86 -31.28 -20.44
N GLN A 221 -6.66 -31.80 -20.15
CA GLN A 221 -6.42 -33.25 -20.03
C GLN A 221 -6.98 -33.84 -18.72
N SER A 222 -6.92 -33.10 -17.60
CA SER A 222 -7.48 -33.56 -16.31
C SER A 222 -9.01 -33.68 -16.36
N GLY A 223 -9.68 -32.87 -17.20
CA GLY A 223 -11.12 -32.99 -17.49
C GLY A 223 -11.53 -34.23 -18.28
N ARG A 224 -10.60 -34.92 -18.97
CA ARG A 224 -10.91 -36.17 -19.70
C ARG A 224 -10.80 -37.44 -18.84
N ASN A 225 -10.07 -37.39 -17.72
CA ASN A 225 -9.80 -38.59 -16.91
C ASN A 225 -10.73 -38.73 -15.68
N GLY A 226 -11.75 -37.87 -15.55
CA GLY A 226 -12.71 -37.86 -14.43
C GLY A 226 -14.17 -38.10 -14.81
N GLY A 227 -14.47 -38.40 -16.08
CA GLY A 227 -15.85 -38.59 -16.56
C GLY A 227 -16.15 -40.05 -16.83
N ARG A 228 -16.62 -40.79 -15.82
CA ARG A 228 -17.53 -41.91 -16.07
C ARG A 228 -18.74 -41.33 -16.79
N GLU A 229 -18.96 -41.79 -18.02
CA GLU A 229 -20.24 -41.70 -18.71
C GLU A 229 -21.28 -42.46 -17.87
N GLU A 230 -21.90 -41.79 -16.90
CA GLU A 230 -23.17 -42.22 -16.34
C GLU A 230 -24.27 -41.29 -16.87
N GLN A 231 -25.04 -41.87 -17.80
CA GLN A 231 -26.47 -41.66 -18.02
C GLN A 231 -27.07 -40.40 -17.39
N PHE A 232 -27.12 -39.33 -18.19
CA PHE A 232 -28.04 -38.23 -17.93
C PHE A 232 -29.46 -38.61 -18.39
N GLY A 233 -30.39 -38.57 -17.45
CA GLY A 233 -31.81 -38.34 -17.74
C GLY A 233 -32.71 -39.56 -17.64
N ASN A 234 -33.11 -39.94 -16.41
CA ASN A 234 -34.51 -40.34 -16.21
C ASN A 234 -35.08 -40.26 -14.78
N ASN A 235 -34.35 -39.79 -13.75
CA ASN A 235 -34.95 -39.64 -12.41
C ASN A 235 -34.21 -38.62 -11.51
N THR A 236 -34.41 -37.32 -11.73
CA THR A 236 -34.05 -36.30 -10.72
C THR A 236 -35.24 -35.39 -10.44
N SER A 237 -35.83 -35.58 -9.26
CA SER A 237 -36.85 -34.71 -8.67
C SER A 237 -36.20 -33.41 -8.19
N GLY A 238 -36.21 -32.38 -9.03
CA GLY A 238 -35.76 -31.03 -8.68
C GLY A 238 -36.45 -30.03 -9.61
N GLY A 239 -36.97 -28.93 -9.05
CA GLY A 239 -37.86 -28.00 -9.76
C GLY A 239 -37.30 -27.47 -11.09
N LYS A 240 -38.19 -27.05 -11.99
CA LYS A 240 -37.87 -26.57 -13.36
C LYS A 240 -36.90 -25.39 -13.42
N TRP A 241 -36.63 -24.71 -12.30
CA TRP A 241 -35.68 -23.61 -12.25
C TRP A 241 -34.24 -24.11 -12.11
N TYR A 242 -33.34 -23.55 -12.93
CA TYR A 242 -31.96 -23.98 -13.09
C TYR A 242 -31.17 -24.17 -11.77
N PHE A 243 -31.43 -23.34 -10.76
CA PHE A 243 -30.73 -23.41 -9.46
C PHE A 243 -31.34 -24.40 -8.45
N TYR A 244 -32.54 -24.93 -8.71
CA TYR A 244 -33.20 -25.91 -7.83
C TYR A 244 -32.97 -27.37 -8.25
N ASN A 245 -32.21 -27.59 -9.32
CA ASN A 245 -31.77 -28.91 -9.73
C ASN A 245 -30.26 -29.05 -9.42
N PRO A 246 -29.88 -29.91 -8.45
CA PRO A 246 -28.47 -30.10 -8.05
C PRO A 246 -27.54 -30.51 -9.20
N ALA A 247 -28.07 -31.20 -10.21
CA ALA A 247 -27.30 -31.62 -11.38
C ALA A 247 -26.96 -30.45 -12.31
N THR A 248 -27.92 -29.56 -12.60
CA THR A 248 -27.69 -28.35 -13.40
C THR A 248 -26.86 -27.32 -12.64
N LEU A 249 -27.03 -27.25 -11.31
CA LEU A 249 -26.21 -26.38 -10.47
C LEU A 249 -24.74 -26.86 -10.42
N SER A 250 -24.50 -28.16 -10.30
CA SER A 250 -23.14 -28.74 -10.35
C SER A 250 -22.49 -28.57 -11.72
N PHE A 251 -23.26 -28.78 -12.80
CA PHE A 251 -22.81 -28.52 -14.18
C PHE A 251 -22.51 -27.03 -14.41
N GLY A 252 -23.40 -26.14 -13.97
CA GLY A 252 -23.23 -24.69 -14.03
C GLY A 252 -22.02 -24.19 -13.25
N MET A 253 -21.80 -24.75 -12.06
CA MET A 253 -20.61 -24.48 -11.24
C MET A 253 -19.34 -24.93 -11.96
N SER A 254 -19.38 -26.08 -12.64
CA SER A 254 -18.27 -26.60 -13.45
C SER A 254 -17.98 -25.69 -14.66
N GLU A 255 -19.00 -25.32 -15.45
CA GLU A 255 -18.85 -24.41 -16.60
C GLU A 255 -18.43 -22.99 -16.17
N PHE A 256 -18.92 -22.50 -15.03
CA PHE A 256 -18.48 -21.24 -14.46
C PHE A 256 -17.00 -21.28 -14.06
N ARG A 257 -16.56 -22.34 -13.37
CA ARG A 257 -15.14 -22.54 -13.03
C ARG A 257 -14.27 -22.76 -14.26
N LYS A 258 -14.80 -23.37 -15.32
CA LYS A 258 -14.13 -23.55 -16.61
C LYS A 258 -13.92 -22.22 -17.34
N LYS A 259 -14.92 -21.34 -17.34
CA LYS A 259 -14.86 -20.03 -18.02
C LYS A 259 -14.12 -18.97 -17.20
N TRP A 260 -14.22 -19.03 -15.88
CA TRP A 260 -13.76 -17.94 -15.01
C TRP A 260 -12.81 -18.36 -13.89
N GLY A 261 -12.66 -19.64 -13.56
CA GLY A 261 -11.84 -20.12 -12.43
C GLY A 261 -12.56 -20.08 -11.07
N LYS A 262 -11.82 -20.28 -9.97
CA LYS A 262 -12.35 -20.03 -8.62
C LYS A 262 -12.34 -18.52 -8.37
N ARG A 263 -13.52 -17.92 -8.17
CA ARG A 263 -13.68 -16.48 -7.93
C ARG A 263 -14.24 -16.24 -6.53
N LYS A 264 -13.74 -15.22 -5.85
CA LYS A 264 -14.34 -14.70 -4.62
C LYS A 264 -15.68 -14.04 -4.98
N LEU A 265 -16.62 -14.05 -4.05
CA LEU A 265 -17.88 -13.32 -4.19
C LEU A 265 -17.61 -11.86 -3.88
N GLU A 266 -17.41 -11.06 -4.93
CA GLU A 266 -17.09 -9.62 -4.86
C GLU A 266 -17.53 -8.93 -6.16
N ASP A 267 -17.71 -7.61 -6.11
CA ASP A 267 -18.04 -6.82 -7.31
C ASP A 267 -16.91 -6.89 -8.34
N ASP A 268 -17.25 -6.81 -9.63
CA ASP A 268 -16.30 -6.97 -10.76
C ASP A 268 -15.47 -8.27 -10.75
N TRP A 269 -15.99 -9.34 -10.15
CA TRP A 269 -15.33 -10.65 -10.07
C TRP A 269 -14.87 -11.24 -11.43
N ARG A 270 -15.38 -10.71 -12.55
CA ARG A 270 -15.04 -11.14 -13.93
C ARG A 270 -13.69 -10.62 -14.44
N ARG A 271 -13.04 -9.65 -13.77
CA ARG A 271 -11.75 -9.09 -14.19
C ARG A 271 -10.58 -9.95 -13.65
N LYS A 272 -9.60 -10.32 -14.49
CA LYS A 272 -8.42 -11.14 -14.11
C LYS A 272 -7.33 -10.26 -13.46
N ASP A 273 -7.17 -9.03 -13.95
CA ASP A 273 -6.25 -8.03 -13.41
C ASP A 273 -7.05 -6.92 -12.72
N LYS A 274 -7.36 -7.11 -11.45
CA LYS A 274 -7.51 -5.96 -10.55
C LYS A 274 -6.09 -5.63 -10.11
N LYS A 275 -5.53 -4.52 -10.57
CA LYS A 275 -4.48 -3.85 -9.79
C LYS A 275 -5.01 -3.82 -8.36
N ILE A 276 -4.22 -4.30 -7.43
CA ILE A 276 -4.53 -4.22 -6.01
C ILE A 276 -4.60 -2.73 -5.68
N THR A 277 -5.80 -2.18 -5.75
CA THR A 277 -6.15 -0.93 -5.08
C THR A 277 -6.62 -1.36 -3.70
N SER A 278 -5.69 -1.87 -2.89
CA SER A 278 -5.78 -1.65 -1.45
C SER A 278 -5.37 -0.20 -1.21
N SER A 279 -6.26 0.73 -1.60
CA SER A 279 -6.21 2.09 -1.12
C SER A 279 -6.91 2.12 0.23
N PHE A 280 -6.16 1.77 1.27
CA PHE A 280 -6.22 2.65 2.43
C PHE A 280 -5.46 3.89 2.00
N GLU A 281 -6.21 4.94 1.71
CA GLU A 281 -5.67 6.29 1.58
C GLU A 281 -4.98 6.62 2.90
N VAL A 282 -3.65 6.58 2.89
CA VAL A 282 -2.87 7.53 3.66
C VAL A 282 -2.44 8.61 2.67
N ASP A 283 -2.87 9.81 3.01
CA ASP A 283 -2.59 11.10 2.41
C ASP A 283 -1.21 11.20 1.74
N SER A 284 -1.21 11.46 0.44
CA SER A 284 -0.06 11.99 -0.33
C SER A 284 -0.57 12.46 -1.70
N SER A 285 -1.04 13.69 -1.73
CA SER A 285 -1.29 14.45 -2.96
C SER A 285 0.03 14.76 -3.68
N ALA A 286 0.55 13.82 -4.46
CA ALA A 286 1.48 14.03 -5.58
C ALA A 286 1.81 12.67 -6.24
N ILE A 287 0.88 12.11 -7.02
CA ILE A 287 1.26 11.14 -8.05
C ILE A 287 0.72 11.66 -9.36
N ASP A 288 1.66 12.23 -10.11
CA ASP A 288 1.54 12.68 -11.47
C ASP A 288 0.89 11.60 -12.37
N SER A 289 0.06 12.06 -13.29
CA SER A 289 -0.87 11.26 -14.09
C SER A 289 -0.20 10.50 -15.25
N SER A 290 1.10 10.16 -15.11
CA SER A 290 1.92 9.56 -16.18
C SER A 290 2.01 8.02 -16.13
N ALA A 291 1.35 7.35 -15.18
CA ALA A 291 1.51 5.91 -14.95
C ALA A 291 0.59 4.96 -15.77
N ILE A 292 0.07 5.39 -16.93
CA ILE A 292 -0.68 4.52 -17.88
C ILE A 292 -0.15 4.64 -19.32
N ALA A 293 1.14 4.93 -19.49
CA ALA A 293 1.83 4.48 -20.70
C ALA A 293 2.24 3.02 -20.48
N THR A 294 1.71 2.08 -21.27
CA THR A 294 2.28 0.73 -21.41
C THR A 294 3.78 0.88 -21.70
N LYS A 295 4.63 0.67 -20.68
CA LYS A 295 6.09 0.74 -20.80
C LYS A 295 6.51 -0.30 -21.85
N ASN A 296 6.83 0.14 -23.06
CA ASN A 296 7.25 -0.75 -24.14
C ASN A 296 8.69 -1.21 -23.87
N LYS A 297 8.83 -2.19 -22.96
CA LYS A 297 10.11 -2.82 -22.60
C LYS A 297 10.81 -3.54 -23.75
N LYS A 298 10.20 -3.62 -24.94
CA LYS A 298 10.82 -4.18 -26.15
C LYS A 298 11.51 -3.12 -27.00
N ASN A 299 11.34 -1.83 -26.67
CA ASN A 299 11.97 -0.74 -27.38
C ASN A 299 13.32 -0.38 -26.72
N PRO A 300 14.46 -0.45 -27.42
CA PRO A 300 15.76 -0.04 -26.88
C PRO A 300 15.79 1.37 -26.29
N LYS A 301 14.99 2.29 -26.86
CA LYS A 301 14.89 3.67 -26.37
C LYS A 301 14.43 3.74 -24.92
N PHE A 302 13.56 2.84 -24.48
CA PHE A 302 13.08 2.77 -23.10
C PHE A 302 14.23 2.62 -22.09
N TYR A 303 15.25 1.82 -22.42
CA TYR A 303 16.40 1.61 -21.55
C TYR A 303 17.44 2.71 -21.69
N LEU A 304 17.67 3.20 -22.92
CA LEU A 304 18.61 4.30 -23.17
C LEU A 304 18.21 5.59 -22.44
N ASP A 305 16.91 5.89 -22.39
CA ASP A 305 16.38 7.09 -21.72
C ASP A 305 16.52 7.03 -20.18
N GLN A 306 16.85 5.86 -19.61
CA GLN A 306 17.07 5.67 -18.17
C GLN A 306 18.55 5.72 -17.77
N LEU A 307 19.47 5.72 -18.75
CA LEU A 307 20.90 5.79 -18.45
C LEU A 307 21.29 7.23 -18.08
N PRO A 308 22.06 7.44 -17.01
CA PRO A 308 22.62 8.75 -16.72
C PRO A 308 23.49 9.22 -17.88
N SER A 309 23.31 10.47 -18.29
CA SER A 309 23.92 11.05 -19.49
C SER A 309 24.71 12.32 -19.20
N SER A 310 24.31 13.05 -18.16
CA SER A 310 24.95 14.27 -17.67
C SER A 310 25.64 14.03 -16.33
N ILE A 311 26.54 14.95 -15.93
CA ILE A 311 27.19 14.90 -14.60
C ILE A 311 26.11 14.98 -13.50
N GLU A 312 25.10 15.82 -13.68
CA GLU A 312 23.97 15.97 -12.76
C GLU A 312 23.19 14.64 -12.61
N ASP A 313 22.99 13.88 -13.70
CA ASP A 313 22.33 12.58 -13.65
C ASP A 313 23.13 11.56 -12.80
N PHE A 314 24.46 11.59 -12.92
CA PHE A 314 25.35 10.75 -12.11
C PHE A 314 25.33 11.18 -10.64
N GLU A 315 25.32 12.47 -10.33
CA GLU A 315 25.22 12.97 -8.95
C GLU A 315 23.88 12.62 -8.30
N LEU A 316 22.77 12.67 -9.06
CA LEU A 316 21.46 12.20 -8.61
C LEU A 316 21.42 10.70 -8.36
N SER A 317 22.06 9.91 -9.24
CA SER A 317 22.21 8.47 -9.07
C SER A 317 23.05 8.14 -7.82
N ASP A 318 24.17 8.83 -7.62
CA ASP A 318 25.01 8.70 -6.43
C ASP A 318 24.26 9.10 -5.14
N THR A 319 23.40 10.11 -5.21
CA THR A 319 22.55 10.50 -4.07
C THR A 319 21.59 9.39 -3.67
N GLN A 320 20.93 8.75 -4.64
CA GLN A 320 20.07 7.58 -4.39
C GLN A 320 20.86 6.42 -3.78
N ILE A 321 22.07 6.15 -4.28
CA ILE A 321 22.94 5.10 -3.74
C ILE A 321 23.35 5.41 -2.30
N LYS A 322 23.74 6.64 -1.99
CA LYS A 322 24.14 7.07 -0.63
C LYS A 322 22.99 6.89 0.36
N GLU A 323 21.79 7.35 -0.01
CA GLU A 323 20.58 7.20 0.80
C GLU A 323 20.24 5.73 1.02
N ALA A 324 20.19 4.93 -0.04
CA ALA A 324 19.87 3.51 0.06
C ALA A 324 20.91 2.74 0.90
N LEU A 325 22.21 3.01 0.74
CA LEU A 325 23.26 2.41 1.58
C LEU A 325 23.09 2.79 3.05
N PHE A 326 22.75 4.06 3.33
CA PHE A 326 22.47 4.51 4.69
C PHE A 326 21.27 3.76 5.30
N GLN A 327 20.17 3.61 4.56
CA GLN A 327 18.99 2.89 5.02
C GLN A 327 19.31 1.40 5.25
N VAL A 328 19.99 0.73 4.30
CA VAL A 328 20.42 -0.66 4.46
C VAL A 328 21.30 -0.84 5.71
N GLY A 329 22.27 0.05 5.93
CA GLY A 329 23.13 0.02 7.12
C GLY A 329 22.34 0.19 8.42
N THR A 330 21.29 1.03 8.40
CA THR A 330 20.41 1.28 9.54
C THR A 330 19.49 0.10 9.81
N ILE A 331 18.83 -0.45 8.79
CA ILE A 331 17.97 -1.64 8.90
C ILE A 331 18.76 -2.84 9.42
N TYR A 332 20.00 -3.03 8.93
CA TYR A 332 20.86 -4.09 9.47
C TYR A 332 21.15 -3.90 10.96
N LYS A 333 21.30 -2.66 11.43
CA LYS A 333 21.59 -2.39 12.84
C LYS A 333 20.35 -2.52 13.72
N GLU A 334 19.31 -1.74 13.42
CA GLU A 334 18.19 -1.48 14.32
C GLU A 334 17.12 -2.59 14.20
N ASP A 335 16.79 -3.03 12.99
CA ASP A 335 15.67 -3.97 12.76
C ASP A 335 16.10 -5.44 12.70
N LEU A 336 17.34 -5.69 12.27
CA LEU A 336 17.88 -7.02 12.09
C LEU A 336 18.94 -7.42 13.11
N GLU A 337 19.45 -6.48 13.92
CA GLU A 337 20.50 -6.70 14.92
C GLU A 337 21.81 -7.30 14.33
N GLU A 338 22.05 -7.09 13.04
CA GLU A 338 23.18 -7.59 12.25
C GLU A 338 24.29 -6.53 12.17
N ILE A 339 24.89 -6.22 13.33
CA ILE A 339 25.85 -5.12 13.50
C ILE A 339 27.07 -5.26 12.56
N THR A 340 27.52 -6.49 12.28
CA THR A 340 28.63 -6.73 11.35
C THR A 340 28.29 -6.31 9.92
N LYS A 341 27.10 -6.68 9.40
CA LYS A 341 26.67 -6.28 8.05
C LYS A 341 26.41 -4.78 7.96
N SER A 342 25.83 -4.20 9.01
CA SER A 342 25.70 -2.75 9.12
C SER A 342 27.05 -2.05 8.98
N THR A 343 28.09 -2.57 9.67
CA THR A 343 29.45 -2.03 9.61
C THR A 343 30.06 -2.17 8.21
N GLU A 344 29.85 -3.29 7.53
CA GLU A 344 30.30 -3.51 6.15
C GLU A 344 29.67 -2.50 5.17
N VAL A 345 28.36 -2.27 5.30
CA VAL A 345 27.63 -1.31 4.44
C VAL A 345 28.08 0.12 4.68
N PHE A 346 28.22 0.55 5.94
CA PHE A 346 28.74 1.89 6.25
C PHE A 346 30.21 2.05 5.82
N SER A 347 31.01 0.98 5.87
CA SER A 347 32.38 0.99 5.35
C SER A 347 32.40 1.15 3.82
N ALA A 348 31.48 0.49 3.11
CA ALA A 348 31.32 0.65 1.67
C ALA A 348 30.85 2.07 1.29
N LEU A 349 29.88 2.61 2.02
CA LEU A 349 29.40 3.99 1.86
C LEU A 349 30.55 5.00 2.04
N TYR A 350 31.33 4.88 3.12
CA TYR A 350 32.50 5.73 3.34
C TYR A 350 33.59 5.55 2.27
N ALA A 351 33.89 4.32 1.88
CA ALA A 351 34.94 4.04 0.90
C ALA A 351 34.61 4.64 -0.48
N ARG A 352 33.34 4.56 -0.89
CA ARG A 352 32.87 5.08 -2.17
C ARG A 352 32.71 6.60 -2.17
N PHE A 353 32.20 7.17 -1.07
CA PHE A 353 31.85 8.59 -0.97
C PHE A 353 32.65 9.30 0.11
N SER A 354 33.96 9.10 0.11
CA SER A 354 34.82 9.52 1.23
C SER A 354 34.94 11.03 1.42
N ASP A 355 34.65 11.80 0.38
CA ASP A 355 34.69 13.27 0.36
C ASP A 355 33.30 13.91 0.55
N ASP A 356 32.24 13.10 0.67
CA ASP A 356 30.88 13.61 0.89
C ASP A 356 30.73 14.24 2.28
N GLU A 357 30.25 15.48 2.33
CA GLU A 357 30.20 16.26 3.57
C GLU A 357 29.14 15.76 4.57
N GLN A 358 28.15 14.98 4.12
CA GLN A 358 27.04 14.49 4.92
C GLN A 358 27.22 13.00 5.28
N TYR A 359 27.37 12.14 4.28
CA TYR A 359 27.36 10.68 4.44
C TYR A 359 28.71 10.12 4.89
N ALA A 360 29.84 10.77 4.58
CA ALA A 360 31.15 10.30 5.04
C ALA A 360 31.32 10.43 6.58
N PRO A 361 31.03 11.59 7.21
CA PRO A 361 31.08 11.67 8.67
C PRO A 361 29.99 10.84 9.36
N LEU A 362 28.81 10.71 8.76
CA LEU A 362 27.75 9.81 9.22
C LEU A 362 28.25 8.37 9.27
N SER A 363 28.89 7.90 8.20
CA SER A 363 29.40 6.53 8.10
C SER A 363 30.46 6.26 9.15
N CYS A 364 31.43 7.18 9.32
CA CYS A 364 32.45 7.06 10.39
C CYS A 364 31.83 6.96 11.79
N TYR A 365 30.79 7.77 12.04
CA TYR A 365 30.07 7.76 13.32
C TYR A 365 29.31 6.45 13.54
N SER A 366 28.62 5.96 12.51
CA SER A 366 27.85 4.71 12.56
C SER A 366 28.77 3.50 12.77
N ILE A 367 29.92 3.46 12.09
CA ILE A 367 30.97 2.45 12.31
C ILE A 367 31.51 2.52 13.75
N TYR A 368 31.73 3.73 14.29
CA TYR A 368 32.14 3.90 15.68
C TYR A 368 31.11 3.32 16.66
N LEU A 369 29.82 3.64 16.47
CA LEU A 369 28.75 3.10 17.31
C LEU A 369 28.69 1.58 17.21
N ASN A 370 28.69 1.03 15.99
CA ASN A 370 28.63 -0.41 15.77
C ASN A 370 29.80 -1.15 16.46
N HIS A 371 31.03 -0.63 16.35
CA HIS A 371 32.17 -1.21 17.05
C HIS A 371 32.10 -1.06 18.57
N THR A 372 31.45 0.01 19.06
CA THR A 372 31.19 0.18 20.50
C THR A 372 30.19 -0.86 21.00
N ASP A 373 29.13 -1.11 20.22
CA ASP A 373 28.05 -2.05 20.56
C ASP A 373 28.56 -3.50 20.65
N ILE A 374 29.58 -3.87 19.85
CA ILE A 374 30.24 -5.20 19.90
C ILE A 374 31.52 -5.25 20.76
N ASP A 375 31.79 -4.22 21.56
CA ASP A 375 33.00 -4.07 22.43
C ASP A 375 34.35 -4.17 21.68
N ASN A 376 34.38 -3.83 20.38
CA ASN A 376 35.62 -3.71 19.61
C ASN A 376 36.26 -2.33 19.81
N LYS A 377 36.90 -2.15 20.96
CA LYS A 377 37.47 -0.86 21.41
C LYS A 377 38.51 -0.27 20.44
N LEU A 378 39.30 -1.11 19.79
CA LEU A 378 40.36 -0.65 18.88
C LEU A 378 39.75 0.03 17.66
N GLU A 379 38.84 -0.65 16.96
CA GLU A 379 38.23 -0.10 15.75
C GLU A 379 37.26 1.05 16.06
N ALA A 380 36.56 1.00 17.20
CA ALA A 380 35.79 2.14 17.67
C ALA A 380 36.70 3.38 17.82
N GLN A 381 37.86 3.24 18.46
CA GLN A 381 38.79 4.35 18.61
C GLN A 381 39.35 4.84 17.27
N ASN A 382 39.66 3.95 16.34
CA ASN A 382 40.13 4.30 15.00
C ASN A 382 39.08 5.15 14.24
N SER A 383 37.83 4.69 14.20
CA SER A 383 36.73 5.39 13.52
C SER A 383 36.41 6.74 14.16
N LYS A 384 36.47 6.81 15.50
CA LYS A 384 36.35 8.09 16.23
C LYS A 384 37.47 9.06 15.84
N GLN A 385 38.72 8.62 15.81
CA GLN A 385 39.85 9.48 15.45
C GLN A 385 39.76 9.95 13.99
N LEU A 386 39.33 9.06 13.08
CA LEU A 386 39.11 9.39 11.68
C LEU A 386 38.05 10.48 11.52
N LEU A 387 36.90 10.33 12.19
CA LEU A 387 35.82 11.31 12.18
C LEU A 387 36.29 12.69 12.68
N LEU A 388 36.96 12.73 13.83
CA LEU A 388 37.44 13.98 14.41
C LEU A 388 38.55 14.66 13.57
N LYS A 389 39.39 13.87 12.90
CA LYS A 389 40.48 14.40 12.07
C LYS A 389 39.99 14.92 10.72
N ARG A 390 39.12 14.18 10.03
CA ARG A 390 38.69 14.50 8.67
C ARG A 390 37.46 15.42 8.64
N PHE A 391 36.54 15.28 9.60
CA PHE A 391 35.29 16.05 9.63
C PHE A 391 35.05 16.73 10.99
N PRO A 392 35.98 17.57 11.48
CA PRO A 392 35.89 18.18 12.82
C PRO A 392 34.67 19.09 13.00
N LYS A 393 34.11 19.63 11.90
CA LYS A 393 32.94 20.51 11.91
C LYS A 393 31.61 19.77 11.78
N SER A 394 31.62 18.47 11.46
CA SER A 394 30.39 17.70 11.28
C SER A 394 29.60 17.61 12.58
N ILE A 395 28.26 17.50 12.45
CA ILE A 395 27.36 17.28 13.58
C ILE A 395 27.79 16.05 14.39
N TYR A 396 28.22 14.99 13.72
CA TYR A 396 28.66 13.74 14.35
C TYR A 396 29.96 13.91 15.16
N ALA A 397 30.92 14.71 14.67
CA ALA A 397 32.11 15.05 15.46
C ALA A 397 31.75 15.87 16.71
N GLN A 398 30.78 16.78 16.60
CA GLN A 398 30.28 17.57 17.74
C GLN A 398 29.57 16.68 18.76
N MET A 399 28.76 15.71 18.33
CA MET A 399 28.14 14.70 19.20
C MET A 399 29.15 13.86 19.99
N LEU A 400 30.35 13.62 19.45
CA LEU A 400 31.39 12.86 20.14
C LEU A 400 32.26 13.67 21.10
N THR A 401 32.25 15.00 20.97
CA THR A 401 33.11 15.92 21.74
C THR A 401 32.33 16.71 22.77
N ASN A 402 31.05 17.01 22.51
CA ASN A 402 30.15 17.68 23.44
C ASN A 402 29.00 16.73 23.86
N PRO A 403 29.00 16.25 25.12
CA PRO A 403 27.92 15.43 25.68
C PRO A 403 26.54 16.11 25.65
N ASP A 404 26.50 17.45 25.69
CA ASP A 404 25.27 18.24 25.75
C ASP A 404 24.78 18.69 24.36
N PHE A 405 25.48 18.33 23.28
CA PHE A 405 25.16 18.79 21.93
C PHE A 405 23.70 18.55 21.52
N LYS A 406 23.16 17.37 21.85
CA LYS A 406 21.75 17.05 21.56
C LYS A 406 20.79 17.96 22.32
N LEU A 407 21.10 18.27 23.58
CA LEU A 407 20.31 19.16 24.43
C LEU A 407 20.40 20.61 23.94
N GLU A 408 21.58 21.08 23.55
CA GLU A 408 21.80 22.41 22.97
C GLU A 408 21.06 22.58 21.65
N ALA A 409 21.11 21.59 20.75
CA ALA A 409 20.37 21.61 19.49
C ALA A 409 18.85 21.65 19.70
N THR A 410 18.32 20.84 20.63
CA THR A 410 16.89 20.89 20.99
C THR A 410 16.50 22.23 21.63
N ASN A 411 17.35 22.79 22.50
CA ASN A 411 17.10 24.08 23.13
C ASN A 411 17.14 25.22 22.10
N LYS A 412 18.01 25.13 21.08
CA LYS A 412 18.06 26.09 19.98
C LYS A 412 16.78 26.06 19.16
N LEU A 413 16.33 24.87 18.74
CA LEU A 413 15.07 24.72 18.00
C LEU A 413 13.86 25.21 18.81
N ALA A 414 13.79 24.84 20.09
CA ALA A 414 12.74 25.32 20.99
C ALA A 414 12.75 26.84 21.16
N LYS A 415 13.95 27.46 21.19
CA LYS A 415 14.09 28.92 21.23
C LYS A 415 13.62 29.57 19.93
N GLU A 416 14.01 29.03 18.78
CA GLU A 416 13.58 29.54 17.46
C GLU A 416 12.05 29.46 17.31
N GLU A 417 11.42 28.39 17.81
CA GLU A 417 9.96 28.27 17.87
C GLU A 417 9.35 29.32 18.82
N LEU A 418 9.88 29.50 20.02
CA LEU A 418 9.38 30.50 20.98
C LEU A 418 9.48 31.92 20.43
N ASP A 419 10.60 32.26 19.77
CA ASP A 419 10.81 33.55 19.14
C ASP A 419 9.78 33.77 18.01
N TYR A 420 9.53 32.74 17.19
CA TYR A 420 8.51 32.82 16.14
C TYR A 420 7.11 33.00 16.71
N ARG A 421 6.75 32.22 17.74
CA ARG A 421 5.46 32.34 18.42
C ARG A 421 5.25 33.73 19.01
N SER A 422 6.29 34.39 19.51
CA SER A 422 6.21 35.77 19.98
C SER A 422 5.88 36.74 18.83
N VAL A 423 6.51 36.58 17.66
CA VAL A 423 6.24 37.44 16.49
C VAL A 423 4.84 37.19 15.94
N PHE A 424 4.41 35.92 15.88
CA PHE A 424 3.06 35.56 15.46
C PHE A 424 1.99 36.11 16.41
N ALA A 425 2.21 36.05 17.73
CA ALA A 425 1.31 36.64 18.72
C ALA A 425 1.12 38.15 18.49
N ASN A 426 2.20 38.88 18.24
CA ASN A 426 2.13 40.30 17.90
C ASN A 426 1.30 40.54 16.63
N TYR A 427 1.43 39.71 15.60
CA TYR A 427 0.60 39.80 14.39
C TYR A 427 -0.88 39.56 14.69
N THR A 428 -1.22 38.55 15.49
CA THR A 428 -2.62 38.25 15.85
C THR A 428 -3.26 39.32 16.73
N LEU A 429 -2.46 40.09 17.47
CA LEU A 429 -2.90 41.24 18.26
C LEU A 429 -2.91 42.55 17.43
N GLU A 430 -2.73 42.47 16.12
CA GLU A 430 -2.67 43.61 15.19
C GLU A 430 -1.53 44.61 15.49
N GLU A 431 -0.51 44.18 16.23
CA GLU A 431 0.67 44.97 16.56
C GLU A 431 1.70 44.97 15.41
N TYR A 432 1.26 45.34 14.21
CA TYR A 432 2.04 45.21 12.96
C TYR A 432 3.40 45.90 13.00
N GLN A 433 3.52 47.04 13.68
CA GLN A 433 4.81 47.72 13.83
C GLN A 433 5.82 46.86 14.59
N GLN A 434 5.40 46.15 15.64
CA GLN A 434 6.30 45.30 16.40
C GLN A 434 6.74 44.07 15.59
N VAL A 435 5.85 43.54 14.73
CA VAL A 435 6.20 42.45 13.80
C VAL A 435 7.27 42.93 12.83
N ILE A 436 7.10 44.13 12.25
CA ILE A 436 8.10 44.73 11.36
C ILE A 436 9.42 44.97 12.11
N ASP A 437 9.39 45.50 13.33
CA ASP A 437 10.63 45.77 14.07
C ASP A 437 11.39 44.48 14.39
N LYS A 438 10.68 43.45 14.90
CA LYS A 438 11.27 42.14 15.25
C LYS A 438 11.74 41.34 14.04
N THR A 439 11.18 41.56 12.86
CA THR A 439 11.56 40.86 11.61
C THR A 439 12.51 41.67 10.73
N THR A 440 13.17 42.70 11.26
CA THR A 440 14.14 43.50 10.49
C THR A 440 15.35 42.67 10.06
N ILE A 441 15.79 41.76 10.93
CA ILE A 441 16.84 40.79 10.64
C ILE A 441 16.19 39.41 10.73
N ILE A 442 16.09 38.71 9.61
CA ILE A 442 15.53 37.36 9.55
C ILE A 442 16.70 36.39 9.40
N LEU A 443 16.83 35.49 10.36
CA LEU A 443 17.83 34.42 10.34
C LEU A 443 17.45 33.36 9.31
N GLU A 444 18.45 32.78 8.66
CA GLU A 444 18.28 31.61 7.78
C GLU A 444 18.04 30.37 8.65
N ASN A 445 16.76 30.05 8.87
CA ASN A 445 16.30 28.86 9.59
C ASN A 445 14.91 28.42 9.07
N GLU A 446 14.35 27.36 9.64
CA GLU A 446 13.04 26.80 9.25
C GLU A 446 11.88 27.82 9.29
N TYR A 447 12.00 28.89 10.07
CA TYR A 447 10.98 29.93 10.22
C TYR A 447 11.17 31.13 9.28
N GLN A 448 12.22 31.16 8.45
CA GLN A 448 12.55 32.28 7.56
C GLN A 448 11.36 32.68 6.68
N SER A 449 10.75 31.71 5.98
CA SER A 449 9.58 31.94 5.12
C SER A 449 8.40 32.48 5.90
N LYS A 450 8.17 31.96 7.12
CA LYS A 450 7.08 32.40 8.00
C LYS A 450 7.29 33.83 8.50
N TYR A 451 8.52 34.22 8.84
CA TYR A 451 8.85 35.59 9.22
C TYR A 451 8.68 36.58 8.07
N LEU A 452 9.16 36.23 6.88
CA LEU A 452 8.98 37.05 5.68
C LEU A 452 7.50 37.24 5.37
N PHE A 453 6.70 36.18 5.48
CA PHE A 453 5.27 36.23 5.25
C PHE A 453 4.56 37.15 6.25
N LEU A 454 4.78 36.99 7.57
CA LEU A 454 4.21 37.87 8.58
C LEU A 454 4.65 39.34 8.41
N ARG A 455 5.90 39.55 8.01
CA ARG A 455 6.42 40.89 7.72
C ARG A 455 5.71 41.51 6.53
N ALA A 456 5.54 40.77 5.43
CA ALA A 456 4.81 41.24 4.26
C ALA A 456 3.37 41.62 4.62
N LEU A 457 2.64 40.71 5.29
CA LEU A 457 1.27 40.97 5.73
C LEU A 457 1.18 42.19 6.65
N SER A 458 2.16 42.39 7.54
CA SER A 458 2.19 43.56 8.43
C SER A 458 2.37 44.88 7.67
N PHE A 459 3.15 44.89 6.58
CA PHE A 459 3.22 46.06 5.70
C PHE A 459 1.91 46.29 4.95
N LEU A 460 1.28 45.23 4.44
CA LEU A 460 0.00 45.33 3.72
C LEU A 460 -1.13 45.86 4.62
N ASN A 461 -1.24 45.39 5.87
CA ASN A 461 -2.24 45.88 6.83
C ASN A 461 -2.00 47.33 7.29
N LYS A 462 -0.82 47.89 6.99
CA LYS A 462 -0.47 49.30 7.24
C LYS A 462 -0.60 50.17 5.99
N ASP A 463 -1.21 49.66 4.93
CA ASP A 463 -1.32 50.30 3.62
C ASP A 463 0.05 50.60 2.96
N GLU A 464 1.12 49.91 3.39
CA GLU A 464 2.47 50.01 2.80
C GLU A 464 2.65 48.96 1.68
N PHE A 465 1.82 49.03 0.65
CA PHE A 465 1.69 48.00 -0.41
C PHE A 465 3.00 47.72 -1.16
N ASP A 466 3.80 48.74 -1.47
CA ASP A 466 5.07 48.58 -2.18
C ASP A 466 6.05 47.69 -1.39
N ARG A 467 6.17 47.95 -0.08
CA ARG A 467 7.05 47.18 0.82
C ARG A 467 6.52 45.77 1.04
N GLY A 468 5.19 45.62 1.20
CA GLY A 468 4.58 44.30 1.32
C GLY A 468 4.85 43.43 0.08
N THR A 469 4.66 44.01 -1.11
CA THR A 469 4.88 43.37 -2.40
C THR A 469 6.35 42.98 -2.62
N GLU A 470 7.30 43.83 -2.23
CA GLU A 470 8.74 43.52 -2.29
C GLU A 470 9.08 42.28 -1.45
N ILE A 471 8.56 42.21 -0.22
CA ILE A 471 8.82 41.08 0.68
C ILE A 471 8.14 39.78 0.19
N LEU A 472 6.94 39.85 -0.38
CA LEU A 472 6.28 38.68 -0.98
C LEU A 472 7.06 38.14 -2.18
N ASN A 473 7.56 39.00 -3.07
CA ASN A 473 8.41 38.57 -4.19
C ASN A 473 9.72 37.93 -3.70
N LYS A 474 10.33 38.50 -2.65
CA LYS A 474 11.51 37.90 -2.02
C LYS A 474 11.22 36.51 -1.44
N LEU A 475 10.09 36.36 -0.75
CA LEU A 475 9.63 35.09 -0.21
C LEU A 475 9.44 34.02 -1.31
N ILE A 476 8.82 34.40 -2.44
CA ILE A 476 8.63 33.50 -3.59
C ILE A 476 9.98 33.10 -4.20
N SER A 477 10.95 34.02 -4.29
CA SER A 477 12.27 33.72 -4.82
C SER A 477 13.12 32.76 -3.96
N LEU A 478 12.77 32.60 -2.69
CA LEU A 478 13.45 31.68 -1.77
C LEU A 478 12.99 30.22 -1.93
N ASP A 479 11.77 29.99 -2.42
CA ASP A 479 11.18 28.68 -2.72
C ASP A 479 11.32 27.61 -1.62
N ALA A 480 11.27 28.03 -0.34
CA ALA A 480 11.58 27.15 0.80
C ALA A 480 10.34 26.50 1.46
N ASP A 481 9.13 27.05 1.27
CA ASP A 481 7.88 26.48 1.79
C ASP A 481 6.76 26.63 0.75
N GLU A 482 6.42 25.54 0.08
CA GLU A 482 5.47 25.51 -1.04
C GLU A 482 4.09 26.08 -0.66
N LYS A 483 3.62 25.84 0.57
CA LYS A 483 2.29 26.32 1.01
C LYS A 483 2.31 27.83 1.19
N ILE A 484 3.35 28.36 1.85
CA ILE A 484 3.52 29.80 2.07
C ILE A 484 3.77 30.52 0.74
N VAL A 485 4.55 29.93 -0.16
CA VAL A 485 4.82 30.49 -1.50
C VAL A 485 3.54 30.59 -2.32
N LYS A 486 2.70 29.55 -2.32
CA LYS A 486 1.37 29.59 -2.97
C LYS A 486 0.51 30.72 -2.41
N GLU A 487 0.44 30.85 -1.09
CA GLU A 487 -0.35 31.92 -0.46
C GLU A 487 0.19 33.32 -0.79
N ALA A 488 1.52 33.50 -0.77
CA ALA A 488 2.17 34.73 -1.18
C ALA A 488 1.84 35.11 -2.63
N GLN A 489 1.85 34.12 -3.54
CA GLN A 489 1.46 34.31 -4.93
C GLN A 489 -0.01 34.69 -5.05
N HIS A 490 -0.91 34.05 -4.30
CA HIS A 490 -2.33 34.42 -4.27
C HIS A 490 -2.55 35.87 -3.85
N ILE A 491 -1.83 36.34 -2.82
CA ILE A 491 -1.92 37.73 -2.36
C ILE A 491 -1.41 38.69 -3.43
N LEU A 492 -0.26 38.41 -4.06
CA LEU A 492 0.27 39.25 -5.14
C LEU A 492 -0.68 39.30 -6.34
N ASP A 493 -1.25 38.17 -6.70
CA ASP A 493 -2.22 38.06 -7.78
C ASP A 493 -3.46 38.93 -7.51
N ALA A 494 -3.97 38.89 -6.28
CA ALA A 494 -5.10 39.71 -5.84
C ALA A 494 -4.79 41.22 -5.79
N LEU A 495 -3.56 41.58 -5.38
CA LEU A 495 -3.10 42.97 -5.38
C LEU A 495 -2.94 43.54 -6.81
N ASN A 496 -2.46 42.72 -7.74
CA ASN A 496 -2.26 43.11 -9.14
C ASN A 496 -3.55 43.12 -9.95
N ASP A 497 -4.48 42.21 -9.65
CA ASP A 497 -5.75 42.07 -10.34
C ASP A 497 -6.89 41.91 -9.32
N PRO A 498 -7.49 43.04 -8.88
CA PRO A 498 -8.60 43.02 -7.93
C PRO A 498 -9.81 42.21 -8.40
N SER A 499 -9.96 41.97 -9.71
CA SER A 499 -11.07 41.15 -10.26
C SER A 499 -11.00 39.71 -9.76
N LYS A 500 -9.80 39.21 -9.42
CA LYS A 500 -9.59 37.88 -8.82
C LYS A 500 -10.26 37.74 -7.44
N MET A 501 -10.53 38.86 -6.76
CA MET A 501 -11.23 38.88 -5.47
C MET A 501 -12.74 39.08 -5.58
N GLU A 502 -13.28 39.40 -6.77
CA GLU A 502 -14.72 39.68 -6.95
C GLU A 502 -15.59 38.51 -6.48
N LYS A 503 -15.27 37.29 -6.90
CA LYS A 503 -16.00 36.09 -6.45
C LYS A 503 -15.93 35.89 -4.93
N ALA A 504 -14.77 36.10 -4.32
CA ALA A 504 -14.61 35.98 -2.86
C ALA A 504 -15.42 37.05 -2.12
N ASN A 505 -15.46 38.28 -2.64
CA ASN A 505 -16.26 39.37 -2.11
C ASN A 505 -17.76 39.09 -2.25
N GLU A 506 -18.21 38.59 -3.40
CA GLU A 506 -19.60 38.18 -3.61
C GLU A 506 -20.03 37.09 -2.63
N LEU A 507 -19.18 36.07 -2.40
CA LEU A 507 -19.44 35.00 -1.42
C LEU A 507 -19.55 35.55 0.01
N ALA A 508 -18.65 36.47 0.38
CA ALA A 508 -18.68 37.13 1.68
C ALA A 508 -19.97 37.95 1.88
N ILE A 509 -20.42 38.68 0.84
CA ILE A 509 -21.68 39.44 0.86
C ILE A 509 -22.89 38.51 0.91
N ALA A 510 -22.87 37.41 0.15
CA ALA A 510 -23.94 36.42 0.12
C ALA A 510 -24.09 35.70 1.47
N GLY A 511 -23.06 35.72 2.32
CA GLY A 511 -23.02 34.99 3.59
C GLY A 511 -23.16 33.49 3.39
N SER A 512 -22.75 32.99 2.23
CA SER A 512 -22.91 31.60 1.79
C SER A 512 -21.73 31.21 0.92
N PRO A 513 -21.25 29.95 1.00
CA PRO A 513 -20.24 29.43 0.07
C PRO A 513 -20.81 29.23 -1.36
N TYR A 514 -22.08 29.55 -1.59
CA TYR A 514 -22.77 29.39 -2.87
C TYR A 514 -23.30 30.73 -3.40
N LEU A 515 -23.28 30.87 -4.73
CA LEU A 515 -23.76 32.07 -5.43
C LEU A 515 -24.95 31.74 -6.32
N TYR A 516 -25.98 32.59 -6.30
CA TYR A 516 -27.15 32.43 -7.16
C TYR A 516 -26.94 33.20 -8.45
N ARG A 517 -26.79 32.50 -9.58
CA ARG A 517 -26.56 33.08 -10.90
C ARG A 517 -27.55 32.49 -11.90
N SER A 518 -28.59 33.24 -12.22
CA SER A 518 -29.73 32.72 -13.00
C SER A 518 -29.40 32.36 -14.44
N THR A 519 -28.34 32.94 -15.00
CA THR A 519 -27.93 32.77 -16.40
C THR A 519 -26.87 31.68 -16.61
N LEU A 520 -26.39 31.04 -15.55
CA LEU A 520 -25.39 29.97 -15.66
C LEU A 520 -26.05 28.63 -15.94
N PRO A 521 -25.36 27.72 -16.66
CA PRO A 521 -25.81 26.35 -16.81
C PRO A 521 -25.92 25.61 -15.48
N GLN A 522 -26.97 24.80 -15.35
CA GLN A 522 -27.34 24.11 -14.12
C GLN A 522 -27.75 22.67 -14.37
N MET A 523 -27.79 21.87 -13.33
CA MET A 523 -28.20 20.48 -13.40
C MET A 523 -29.06 20.10 -12.20
N ILE A 524 -29.77 19.00 -12.32
CA ILE A 524 -30.49 18.40 -11.19
C ILE A 524 -29.56 17.42 -10.49
N ILE A 525 -29.46 17.55 -9.18
CA ILE A 525 -28.81 16.57 -8.32
C ILE A 525 -29.82 15.86 -7.43
N ILE A 526 -29.62 14.56 -7.25
CA ILE A 526 -30.41 13.71 -6.36
C ILE A 526 -29.48 13.02 -5.36
N ILE A 527 -29.73 13.23 -4.08
CA ILE A 527 -28.95 12.64 -2.98
C ILE A 527 -29.80 11.59 -2.28
N ILE A 528 -29.25 10.37 -2.16
CA ILE A 528 -29.97 9.19 -1.63
C ILE A 528 -29.04 8.33 -0.75
N PRO A 529 -29.46 7.83 0.42
CA PRO A 529 -28.70 6.87 1.22
C PRO A 529 -28.41 5.54 0.49
N LYS A 530 -27.19 5.04 0.64
CA LYS A 530 -26.73 3.78 0.03
C LYS A 530 -27.52 2.57 0.56
N GLY A 531 -27.92 1.68 -0.35
CA GLY A 531 -28.59 0.41 -0.04
C GLY A 531 -30.12 0.48 0.10
N SER A 532 -30.70 1.68 0.01
CA SER A 532 -32.15 1.88 0.17
C SER A 532 -32.92 1.92 -1.16
N VAL A 533 -32.25 2.35 -2.24
CA VAL A 533 -32.79 2.48 -3.59
C VAL A 533 -31.86 1.80 -4.59
N ASP A 534 -32.42 1.07 -5.56
CA ASP A 534 -31.65 0.52 -6.67
C ASP A 534 -31.34 1.64 -7.68
N ILE A 535 -30.08 2.10 -7.66
CA ILE A 535 -29.62 3.20 -8.50
C ILE A 535 -29.69 2.87 -9.99
N THR A 536 -29.48 1.61 -10.39
CA THR A 536 -29.55 1.20 -11.79
C THR A 536 -30.99 1.24 -12.28
N TYR A 537 -31.92 0.76 -11.46
CA TYR A 537 -33.34 0.85 -11.77
C TYR A 537 -33.83 2.30 -11.79
N LEU A 538 -33.44 3.12 -10.82
CA LEU A 538 -33.79 4.55 -10.78
C LEU A 538 -33.28 5.30 -12.03
N LYS A 539 -32.03 5.04 -12.47
CA LYS A 539 -31.51 5.61 -13.72
C LYS A 539 -32.35 5.23 -14.94
N THR A 540 -32.87 4.00 -14.96
CA THR A 540 -33.72 3.51 -16.05
C THR A 540 -35.04 4.29 -16.06
N LEU A 541 -35.69 4.44 -14.90
CA LEU A 541 -36.92 5.22 -14.78
C LEU A 541 -36.74 6.69 -15.22
N ILE A 542 -35.64 7.32 -14.80
CA ILE A 542 -35.35 8.71 -15.19
C ILE A 542 -35.08 8.81 -16.70
N SER A 543 -34.36 7.84 -17.27
CA SER A 543 -34.10 7.77 -18.71
C SER A 543 -35.39 7.57 -19.52
N ASP A 544 -36.31 6.74 -19.03
CA ASP A 544 -37.61 6.48 -19.67
C ASP A 544 -38.49 7.73 -19.62
N TYR A 545 -38.56 8.41 -18.48
CA TYR A 545 -39.26 9.70 -18.32
C TYR A 545 -38.71 10.74 -19.30
N HIS A 546 -37.38 10.91 -19.35
CA HIS A 546 -36.77 11.86 -20.27
C HIS A 546 -37.05 11.52 -21.74
N SER A 547 -37.04 10.23 -22.09
CA SER A 547 -37.29 9.78 -23.47
C SER A 547 -38.75 9.93 -23.89
N GLN A 548 -39.71 10.04 -22.96
CA GLN A 548 -41.13 10.19 -23.28
C GLN A 548 -41.53 11.67 -23.39
N ASP A 549 -41.01 12.51 -22.51
CA ASP A 549 -41.46 13.90 -22.38
C ASP A 549 -40.48 14.92 -22.99
N PHE A 550 -39.23 14.53 -23.31
CA PHE A 550 -38.14 15.41 -23.75
C PHE A 550 -37.30 14.84 -24.92
N GLU A 551 -37.95 14.17 -25.88
CA GLU A 551 -37.35 13.41 -27.01
C GLU A 551 -36.26 14.13 -27.85
N ASN A 552 -36.24 15.46 -27.89
CA ASN A 552 -35.34 16.25 -28.75
C ASN A 552 -34.09 16.82 -28.05
N GLU A 553 -33.83 16.45 -26.79
CA GLU A 553 -32.74 17.01 -26.00
C GLU A 553 -31.72 15.93 -25.56
N VAL A 554 -30.42 16.28 -25.57
CA VAL A 554 -29.35 15.38 -25.13
C VAL A 554 -29.50 15.09 -23.63
N PHE A 555 -29.72 13.81 -23.30
CA PHE A 555 -29.85 13.33 -21.92
C PHE A 555 -28.55 12.70 -21.42
N GLU A 556 -28.08 13.16 -20.27
CA GLU A 556 -26.97 12.52 -19.56
C GLU A 556 -27.33 12.34 -18.09
N ILE A 557 -27.16 11.11 -17.60
CA ILE A 557 -27.32 10.76 -16.19
C ILE A 557 -26.06 10.06 -15.66
N SER A 558 -25.39 10.72 -14.72
CA SER A 558 -24.22 10.19 -14.04
C SER A 558 -24.57 9.89 -12.59
N ALA A 559 -23.85 8.93 -11.98
CA ALA A 559 -23.97 8.67 -10.55
C ALA A 559 -22.58 8.55 -9.94
N LEU A 560 -22.42 9.23 -8.82
CA LEU A 560 -21.22 9.29 -8.00
C LEU A 560 -21.57 8.89 -6.57
N LEU A 561 -20.54 8.69 -5.74
CA LEU A 561 -20.71 8.57 -4.29
C LEU A 561 -20.50 9.94 -3.66
N LEU A 562 -21.37 10.30 -2.71
CA LEU A 562 -21.20 11.47 -1.85
C LEU A 562 -20.84 10.97 -0.46
N GLY A 563 -19.54 10.93 -0.16
CA GLY A 563 -19.05 10.24 1.04
C GLY A 563 -19.10 8.71 0.90
N MET A 564 -19.18 8.00 2.03
CA MET A 564 -19.16 6.52 2.06
C MET A 564 -20.55 5.89 2.03
N ASP A 565 -21.59 6.67 2.32
CA ASP A 565 -22.91 6.22 2.72
C ASP A 565 -24.04 6.75 1.82
N LYS A 566 -23.76 7.59 0.82
CA LYS A 566 -24.78 8.17 -0.07
C LYS A 566 -24.40 8.08 -1.55
N HIS A 567 -25.43 7.95 -2.37
CA HIS A 567 -25.39 8.12 -3.82
C HIS A 567 -25.79 9.54 -4.19
N LEU A 568 -25.08 10.08 -5.19
CA LEU A 568 -25.37 11.37 -5.81
C LEU A 568 -25.60 11.11 -7.30
N LEU A 569 -26.83 11.28 -7.76
CA LEU A 569 -27.14 11.25 -9.20
C LEU A 569 -27.12 12.69 -9.72
N MET A 570 -26.61 12.87 -10.92
CA MET A 570 -26.64 14.14 -11.64
C MET A 570 -27.35 13.92 -12.97
N ILE A 571 -28.33 14.77 -13.26
CA ILE A 571 -29.16 14.70 -14.45
C ILE A 571 -29.03 16.02 -15.20
N LYS A 572 -28.65 15.93 -16.48
CA LYS A 572 -28.73 16.94 -17.56
C LYS A 572 -28.27 18.37 -17.21
N THR A 573 -27.47 18.98 -18.09
CA THR A 573 -27.20 20.42 -18.03
C THR A 573 -28.28 21.22 -18.78
N PHE A 574 -28.92 22.15 -18.07
CA PHE A 574 -29.87 23.14 -18.56
C PHE A 574 -29.18 24.49 -18.66
N ASP A 575 -29.57 25.36 -19.59
CA ASP A 575 -28.81 26.58 -19.88
C ASP A 575 -28.97 27.67 -18.79
N ASN A 576 -30.07 27.65 -18.02
CA ASN A 576 -30.38 28.68 -17.03
C ASN A 576 -31.28 28.14 -15.88
N THR A 577 -31.52 28.97 -14.85
CA THR A 577 -32.37 28.58 -13.70
C THR A 577 -33.79 28.23 -14.13
N SER A 578 -34.38 28.99 -15.06
CA SER A 578 -35.79 28.80 -15.44
C SER A 578 -36.01 27.40 -16.00
N ASP A 579 -35.15 26.96 -16.92
CA ASP A 579 -35.27 25.66 -17.58
C ASP A 579 -35.05 24.50 -16.60
N VAL A 580 -34.05 24.60 -15.73
CA VAL A 580 -33.79 23.55 -14.72
C VAL A 580 -34.92 23.47 -13.69
N MET A 581 -35.55 24.59 -13.34
CA MET A 581 -36.64 24.60 -12.37
C MET A 581 -37.96 24.10 -12.97
N VAL A 582 -38.25 24.40 -14.24
CA VAL A 582 -39.39 23.79 -14.95
C VAL A 582 -39.22 22.27 -14.97
N TYR A 583 -38.02 21.77 -15.30
CA TYR A 583 -37.75 20.34 -15.27
C TYR A 583 -37.82 19.78 -13.85
N HIS A 584 -37.27 20.49 -12.84
CA HIS A 584 -37.36 20.09 -11.43
C HIS A 584 -38.80 19.89 -10.98
N GLU A 585 -39.68 20.85 -11.26
CA GLU A 585 -41.10 20.82 -10.87
C GLU A 585 -41.84 19.64 -11.51
N MET A 586 -41.63 19.38 -12.80
CA MET A 586 -42.22 18.22 -13.46
C MET A 586 -41.63 16.90 -12.93
N PHE A 587 -40.32 16.87 -12.74
CA PHE A 587 -39.59 15.68 -12.27
C PHE A 587 -40.03 15.23 -10.87
N VAL A 588 -40.26 16.16 -9.93
CA VAL A 588 -40.70 15.81 -8.57
C VAL A 588 -42.17 15.40 -8.50
N LEU A 589 -42.95 15.58 -9.58
CA LEU A 589 -44.35 15.15 -9.68
C LEU A 589 -44.52 13.80 -10.39
N GLU A 590 -43.48 13.27 -11.02
CA GLU A 590 -43.55 12.02 -11.78
C GLU A 590 -43.71 10.79 -10.87
N GLU A 591 -44.87 10.13 -10.96
CA GLU A 591 -45.29 9.09 -10.00
C GLU A 591 -44.33 7.89 -9.96
N SER A 592 -43.81 7.49 -11.13
CA SER A 592 -42.95 6.32 -11.27
C SER A 592 -41.61 6.50 -10.55
N ILE A 593 -41.01 7.69 -10.69
CA ILE A 593 -39.74 8.09 -10.07
C ILE A 593 -39.96 8.36 -8.58
N LEU A 594 -41.02 9.09 -8.23
CA LEU A 594 -41.34 9.45 -6.84
C LEU A 594 -41.59 8.21 -5.97
N LYS A 595 -42.23 7.18 -6.53
CA LYS A 595 -42.44 5.90 -5.82
C LYS A 595 -41.12 5.20 -5.47
N GLU A 596 -40.12 5.30 -6.34
CA GLU A 596 -38.80 4.71 -6.11
C GLU A 596 -37.98 5.55 -5.11
N LEU A 597 -37.99 6.88 -5.27
CA LEU A 597 -37.31 7.82 -4.36
C LEU A 597 -37.87 7.80 -2.94
N ASN A 598 -39.19 7.65 -2.77
CA ASN A 598 -39.86 7.59 -1.46
C ASN A 598 -39.56 6.34 -0.63
N LYS A 599 -38.80 5.37 -1.16
CA LYS A 599 -38.29 4.24 -0.37
C LYS A 599 -37.25 4.68 0.66
N SER A 600 -36.70 5.88 0.51
CA SER A 600 -35.72 6.46 1.43
C SER A 600 -35.88 7.97 1.55
N GLU A 601 -35.18 8.55 2.53
CA GLU A 601 -34.92 9.98 2.51
C GLU A 601 -34.18 10.34 1.22
N HIS A 602 -34.56 11.43 0.57
CA HIS A 602 -33.93 11.91 -0.65
C HIS A 602 -34.04 13.43 -0.74
N LYS A 603 -33.14 14.04 -1.51
CA LYS A 603 -33.19 15.47 -1.85
C LYS A 603 -32.98 15.63 -3.34
N VAL A 604 -33.87 16.39 -3.98
CA VAL A 604 -33.78 16.77 -5.40
C VAL A 604 -33.59 18.29 -5.46
N MET A 605 -32.48 18.74 -6.02
CA MET A 605 -32.12 20.17 -6.06
C MET A 605 -31.55 20.53 -7.43
N ALA A 606 -31.80 21.77 -7.88
CA ALA A 606 -31.04 22.36 -8.98
C ALA A 606 -29.72 22.93 -8.44
N ILE A 607 -28.65 22.80 -9.23
CA ILE A 607 -27.31 23.30 -8.88
C ILE A 607 -26.54 23.75 -10.11
N SER A 608 -25.92 24.93 -10.05
CA SER A 608 -24.97 25.38 -11.08
C SER A 608 -23.67 24.59 -11.01
N PHE A 609 -22.96 24.47 -12.13
CA PHE A 609 -21.65 23.78 -12.15
C PHE A 609 -20.65 24.40 -11.17
N GLU A 610 -20.68 25.73 -11.04
CA GLU A 610 -19.86 26.48 -10.08
C GLU A 610 -20.14 26.07 -8.63
N ASN A 611 -21.42 26.06 -8.22
CA ASN A 611 -21.80 25.67 -6.86
C ASN A 611 -21.56 24.17 -6.60
N PHE A 612 -21.65 23.34 -7.63
CA PHE A 612 -21.44 21.90 -7.52
C PHE A 612 -20.02 21.55 -7.06
N GLN A 613 -19.01 22.25 -7.55
CA GLN A 613 -17.62 22.01 -7.14
C GLN A 613 -17.44 22.20 -5.63
N GLU A 614 -17.98 23.29 -5.09
CA GLU A 614 -17.91 23.60 -3.66
C GLU A 614 -18.76 22.63 -2.82
N PHE A 615 -19.99 22.35 -3.29
CA PHE A 615 -20.89 21.39 -2.66
C PHE A 615 -20.26 19.99 -2.56
N TYR A 616 -19.68 19.49 -3.65
CA TYR A 616 -19.13 18.13 -3.71
C TYR A 616 -17.83 18.02 -2.89
N LYS A 617 -16.98 19.04 -2.93
CA LYS A 617 -15.75 19.10 -2.14
C LYS A 617 -16.03 19.05 -0.63
N ASN A 618 -17.00 19.84 -0.17
CA ASN A 618 -17.31 19.94 1.26
C ASN A 618 -18.38 18.95 1.73
N LYS A 619 -19.04 18.24 0.80
CA LYS A 619 -20.17 17.33 1.07
C LYS A 619 -21.31 18.04 1.84
N ASP A 620 -21.49 19.33 1.59
CA ASP A 620 -22.38 20.20 2.37
C ASP A 620 -23.82 20.13 1.86
N GLU A 621 -24.46 19.00 2.14
CA GLU A 621 -25.85 18.72 1.81
C GLU A 621 -26.83 19.66 2.51
N TYR A 622 -26.58 19.96 3.79
CA TYR A 622 -27.49 20.78 4.58
C TYR A 622 -27.41 22.26 4.17
N GLY A 623 -26.20 22.80 4.05
CA GLY A 623 -25.98 24.18 3.65
C GLY A 623 -26.48 24.44 2.23
N TYR A 624 -26.17 23.56 1.28
CA TYR A 624 -26.66 23.72 -0.08
C TYR A 624 -28.18 23.59 -0.19
N HIS A 625 -28.81 22.65 0.54
CA HIS A 625 -30.28 22.51 0.53
C HIS A 625 -31.00 23.75 1.04
N ASN A 626 -30.46 24.41 2.09
CA ASN A 626 -31.01 25.66 2.59
C ASN A 626 -30.81 26.80 1.58
N PHE A 627 -29.64 26.86 0.95
CA PHE A 627 -29.36 27.81 -0.12
C PHE A 627 -30.30 27.61 -1.32
N PHE A 628 -30.52 26.37 -1.75
CA PHE A 628 -31.44 26.01 -2.81
C PHE A 628 -32.87 26.47 -2.48
N LYS A 629 -33.39 26.10 -1.30
CA LYS A 629 -34.71 26.54 -0.85
C LYS A 629 -34.89 28.06 -0.91
N LYS A 630 -33.91 28.81 -0.39
CA LYS A 630 -33.96 30.27 -0.30
C LYS A 630 -33.89 30.97 -1.66
N ASN A 631 -33.14 30.43 -2.62
CA ASN A 631 -32.84 31.14 -3.86
C ASN A 631 -33.56 30.59 -5.09
N TYR A 632 -33.98 29.32 -5.08
CA TYR A 632 -34.61 28.64 -6.21
C TYR A 632 -36.11 28.39 -6.00
N LEU A 633 -36.53 28.10 -4.77
CA LEU A 633 -37.93 27.81 -4.44
C LEU A 633 -38.69 29.03 -3.88
N THR A 634 -38.02 30.18 -3.80
CA THR A 634 -38.60 31.44 -3.28
C THR A 634 -38.85 32.40 -4.43
N ILE A 635 -39.64 31.97 -5.41
CA ILE A 635 -40.18 32.83 -6.47
C ILE A 635 -41.67 32.98 -6.18
N GLU A 636 -42.10 34.18 -5.80
CA GLU A 636 -43.51 34.62 -5.81
C GLU A 636 -44.01 34.84 -7.24
#